data_AF-A0A534TDT2-F1
#
_entry.id   AF-A0A534TDT2-F1
#
_cell.length_a   1.000
_cell.length_b   1.000
_cell.length_c   1.000
_cell.angle_alpha   90.00
_cell.angle_beta   90.00
_cell.angle_gamma   90.00
#
_symmetry.space_group_name_H-M   'P 1'
#
loop_
_entity.id
_entity.type
_entity.pdbx_description
1 polymer ?
#
loop_
_entity_poly.entity_id
_entity_poly.type
_entity_poly.pdbx_seq_one_letter_code
_entity_poly.pdbx_strand_id
1 'polypeptide(L)'
;MSPAAPRPSELAADLDRLRARRPRRRGRAVVCGTAQGAPPPFPRRSTAAGARRRGADPRSAPGPLSWDAIRGRLRAARAALEGALRVRRLVHGRGAVHPARRARGRAFHRPRGGRGSGAAPRVRAHRREGAADDAPALAARRRGDANGAVAPRRDGIAGSAAARDPFAARERRGAACAAARADAEMRVTALGSGDAFCSAGRGHTCWLVDDARGAFAVDFGATALAALKRLGRDPDQIDAVHFTHLHGDHIGGWPFLLVDAVYRSQRRKPLLVTGPKGTGERLQALWAACYAAAAERPLPFAVEMHEVMPGDRLEVAGRSLLAFRAAHMSPPQIALSLRIDDLAFTGDTGEIPDGLCAGARILCAECTNLGESSDQHIGWKTLGAKLPRVPMVILGHLGSDARAGIAPPAGVRVCDDLDSVEL
;
A
#
# COMPACT_ATOMS: atom_id res chain seq x y z
N MET A 1 -57.40 -6.69 -9.31
CA MET A 1 -57.33 -6.50 -10.78
C MET A 1 -55.94 -5.95 -11.09
N SER A 2 -55.07 -6.76 -11.72
CA SER A 2 -53.72 -6.33 -12.15
C SER A 2 -53.79 -5.52 -13.46
N PRO A 3 -52.94 -4.51 -13.69
CA PRO A 3 -52.80 -3.92 -15.02
C PRO A 3 -51.79 -4.74 -15.86
N ALA A 4 -52.18 -4.98 -17.12
CA ALA A 4 -51.45 -5.80 -18.08
C ALA A 4 -50.28 -5.05 -18.74
N ALA A 5 -49.22 -5.79 -19.10
CA ALA A 5 -48.09 -5.31 -19.88
C ALA A 5 -48.45 -5.14 -21.39
N PRO A 6 -47.81 -4.21 -22.12
CA PRO A 6 -48.11 -3.96 -23.53
C PRO A 6 -47.47 -5.00 -24.47
N ARG A 7 -48.09 -5.20 -25.64
CA ARG A 7 -47.73 -6.22 -26.65
C ARG A 7 -46.58 -5.76 -27.58
N PRO A 8 -45.84 -6.69 -28.22
CA PRO A 8 -44.55 -6.43 -28.85
C PRO A 8 -44.62 -5.92 -30.31
N SER A 9 -45.59 -5.06 -30.65
CA SER A 9 -45.76 -4.54 -32.02
C SER A 9 -45.66 -3.02 -32.15
N GLU A 10 -45.48 -2.28 -31.06
CA GLU A 10 -45.35 -0.80 -31.10
C GLU A 10 -43.89 -0.30 -31.05
N LEU A 11 -42.92 -1.16 -30.73
CA LEU A 11 -41.50 -0.76 -30.61
C LEU A 11 -40.75 -0.70 -31.96
N ALA A 12 -41.31 -1.27 -33.03
CA ALA A 12 -40.64 -1.35 -34.35
C ALA A 12 -40.85 -0.10 -35.21
N ALA A 13 -41.90 0.70 -34.97
CA ALA A 13 -42.24 1.87 -35.78
C ALA A 13 -41.42 3.14 -35.43
N ASP A 14 -40.87 3.23 -34.21
CA ASP A 14 -40.12 4.41 -33.76
C ASP A 14 -38.63 4.39 -34.12
N LEU A 15 -38.05 3.21 -34.39
CA LEU A 15 -36.64 3.08 -34.77
C LEU A 15 -36.34 3.47 -36.22
N ASP A 16 -37.31 3.35 -37.13
CA ASP A 16 -37.15 3.77 -38.53
C ASP A 16 -37.30 5.30 -38.71
N ARG A 17 -37.99 6.00 -37.79
CA ARG A 17 -38.08 7.47 -37.80
C ARG A 17 -36.79 8.17 -37.34
N LEU A 18 -35.95 7.49 -36.56
CA LEU A 18 -34.68 8.04 -36.06
C LEU A 18 -33.50 7.89 -37.02
N ARG A 19 -33.59 7.04 -38.04
CA ARG A 19 -32.50 6.81 -39.01
C ARG A 19 -32.49 7.76 -40.22
N ALA A 20 -33.49 8.63 -40.37
CA ALA A 20 -33.68 9.46 -41.57
C ALA A 20 -33.21 10.94 -41.46
N ARG A 21 -32.34 11.31 -40.53
CA ARG A 21 -31.87 12.71 -40.39
C ARG A 21 -30.33 12.84 -40.52
N ARG A 22 -29.86 13.15 -41.74
CA ARG A 22 -28.52 13.71 -41.99
C ARG A 22 -28.53 15.23 -41.73
N PRO A 23 -27.54 15.82 -41.03
CA PRO A 23 -27.39 17.27 -41.04
C PRO A 23 -26.52 17.74 -42.23
N ARG A 24 -27.06 18.75 -42.94
CA ARG A 24 -26.40 19.51 -44.01
C ARG A 24 -25.34 20.46 -43.43
N ARG A 25 -24.27 20.69 -44.19
CA ARG A 25 -23.24 21.71 -43.93
C ARG A 25 -23.70 23.12 -44.35
N ARG A 26 -23.13 24.12 -43.65
CA ARG A 26 -22.91 25.57 -43.93
C ARG A 26 -23.90 26.58 -43.33
N GLY A 27 -23.33 27.53 -42.59
CA GLY A 27 -23.91 28.84 -42.27
C GLY A 27 -23.12 29.58 -41.18
N ARG A 28 -22.40 30.65 -41.53
CA ARG A 28 -21.60 31.54 -40.67
C ARG A 28 -22.48 32.34 -39.70
N ALA A 29 -21.93 32.68 -38.53
CA ALA A 29 -22.23 33.94 -37.84
C ALA A 29 -20.95 34.56 -37.27
N VAL A 30 -20.82 35.87 -37.50
CA VAL A 30 -19.72 36.77 -37.12
C VAL A 30 -20.14 37.52 -35.87
N VAL A 31 -19.25 37.71 -34.89
CA VAL A 31 -19.33 38.80 -33.91
C VAL A 31 -17.93 39.39 -33.69
N CYS A 32 -17.88 40.73 -33.66
CA CYS A 32 -16.70 41.60 -33.61
C CYS A 32 -15.89 41.54 -32.31
N GLY A 33 -14.59 41.85 -32.41
CA GLY A 33 -13.73 42.28 -31.31
C GLY A 33 -12.50 42.98 -31.87
N THR A 34 -12.27 44.21 -31.44
CA THR A 34 -11.25 45.16 -31.91
C THR A 34 -9.81 44.85 -31.44
N ALA A 35 -8.85 45.26 -32.28
CA ALA A 35 -7.39 45.33 -32.19
C ALA A 35 -6.66 45.20 -30.82
N GLN A 36 -5.53 44.44 -30.82
CA GLN A 36 -4.15 44.95 -30.67
C GLN A 36 -3.09 43.81 -30.57
N GLY A 37 -1.94 43.99 -31.25
CA GLY A 37 -0.65 43.35 -30.92
C GLY A 37 -0.25 42.09 -31.70
N ALA A 38 0.74 42.21 -32.60
CA ALA A 38 1.37 41.08 -33.31
C ALA A 38 2.50 40.42 -32.47
N PRO A 39 2.65 39.08 -32.48
CA PRO A 39 3.80 38.41 -31.86
C PRO A 39 5.01 38.31 -32.83
N PRO A 40 6.26 38.26 -32.30
CA PRO A 40 7.49 38.29 -33.10
C PRO A 40 7.87 36.92 -33.71
N PRO A 41 8.74 36.88 -34.75
CA PRO A 41 9.17 35.65 -35.40
C PRO A 41 10.31 34.93 -34.64
N PHE A 42 10.24 33.61 -34.58
CA PHE A 42 11.31 32.74 -34.05
C PHE A 42 12.52 32.66 -35.00
N PRO A 43 13.76 32.53 -34.47
CA PRO A 43 14.98 32.62 -35.27
C PRO A 43 15.32 31.32 -36.00
N ARG A 44 15.79 31.46 -37.24
CA ARG A 44 16.44 30.41 -38.03
C ARG A 44 17.81 30.09 -37.44
N ARG A 45 18.17 28.79 -37.36
CA ARG A 45 19.57 28.35 -37.25
C ARG A 45 19.99 27.49 -38.45
N SER A 46 20.90 28.08 -39.20
CA SER A 46 22.07 27.55 -39.91
C SER A 46 22.19 26.05 -40.20
N THR A 47 22.37 25.77 -41.48
CA THR A 47 23.00 24.57 -42.06
C THR A 47 24.47 24.43 -41.64
N ALA A 48 24.88 23.21 -41.29
CA ALA A 48 26.27 22.76 -41.40
C ALA A 48 26.29 21.38 -42.06
N ALA A 49 27.17 21.24 -43.05
CA ALA A 49 27.25 20.14 -43.98
C ALA A 49 27.91 18.88 -43.39
N GLY A 50 27.49 17.72 -43.92
CA GLY A 50 28.42 16.69 -44.37
C GLY A 50 28.81 15.58 -43.39
N ALA A 51 28.03 14.51 -43.34
CA ALA A 51 28.58 13.15 -43.21
C ALA A 51 27.58 12.12 -43.76
N ARG A 52 28.05 11.36 -44.76
CA ARG A 52 27.31 10.36 -45.54
C ARG A 52 26.66 9.29 -44.64
N ARG A 53 25.37 8.99 -44.87
CA ARG A 53 24.77 7.69 -44.51
C ARG A 53 24.10 7.07 -45.74
N ARG A 54 24.39 5.79 -45.90
CA ARG A 54 23.98 4.90 -47.00
C ARG A 54 22.46 4.85 -47.10
N GLY A 55 21.95 4.78 -48.33
CA GLY A 55 20.53 4.65 -48.63
C GLY A 55 19.92 3.43 -47.95
N ALA A 56 18.77 3.63 -47.31
CA ALA A 56 17.85 2.56 -46.95
C ALA A 56 16.70 2.58 -47.96
N ASP A 57 16.42 1.40 -48.52
CA ASP A 57 15.33 1.12 -49.46
C ASP A 57 13.95 1.46 -48.85
N PRO A 58 13.07 2.24 -49.51
CA PRO A 58 11.75 2.61 -48.98
C PRO A 58 10.73 1.46 -48.88
N ARG A 59 11.09 0.19 -49.16
CA ARG A 59 10.15 -0.94 -49.21
C ARG A 59 10.14 -1.88 -48.01
N SER A 60 10.55 -1.42 -46.82
CA SER A 60 10.52 -2.25 -45.60
C SER A 60 9.98 -1.52 -44.37
N ALA A 61 8.77 -0.97 -44.48
CA ALA A 61 7.95 -0.68 -43.30
C ALA A 61 7.15 -1.94 -42.94
N PRO A 62 7.28 -2.52 -41.73
CA PRO A 62 6.45 -3.66 -41.34
C PRO A 62 4.98 -3.22 -41.31
N GLY A 63 4.15 -3.92 -42.08
CA GLY A 63 2.70 -3.69 -42.10
C GLY A 63 2.05 -3.96 -40.73
N PRO A 64 0.83 -3.46 -40.51
CA PRO A 64 0.10 -3.70 -39.27
C PRO A 64 -0.05 -5.21 -39.02
N LEU A 65 0.21 -5.63 -37.78
CA LEU A 65 0.13 -7.03 -37.37
C LEU A 65 -1.30 -7.56 -37.59
N SER A 66 -1.41 -8.76 -38.16
CA SER A 66 -2.70 -9.44 -38.28
C SER A 66 -3.30 -9.72 -36.90
N TRP A 67 -4.62 -9.77 -36.82
CA TRP A 67 -5.33 -10.11 -35.58
C TRP A 67 -4.91 -11.44 -34.97
N ASP A 68 -4.42 -12.37 -35.79
CA ASP A 68 -3.92 -13.67 -35.32
C ASP A 68 -2.52 -13.56 -34.70
N ALA A 69 -1.66 -12.67 -35.22
CA ALA A 69 -0.37 -12.36 -34.60
C ALA A 69 -0.55 -11.63 -33.26
N ILE A 70 -1.54 -10.74 -33.16
CA ILE A 70 -1.91 -10.09 -31.90
C ILE A 70 -2.43 -11.12 -30.89
N ARG A 71 -3.35 -12.01 -31.30
CA ARG A 71 -3.85 -13.09 -30.43
C ARG A 71 -2.76 -14.08 -30.02
N GLY A 72 -1.81 -14.37 -30.90
CA GLY A 72 -0.65 -15.20 -30.58
C GLY A 72 0.25 -14.56 -29.52
N ARG A 73 0.54 -13.26 -29.65
CA ARG A 73 1.31 -12.49 -28.66
C ARG A 73 0.60 -12.38 -27.32
N LEU A 74 -0.71 -12.18 -27.31
CA LEU A 74 -1.51 -12.16 -26.08
C LEU A 74 -1.56 -13.53 -25.39
N ARG A 75 -1.66 -14.62 -26.16
CA ARG A 75 -1.57 -15.99 -25.61
C ARG A 75 -0.18 -16.30 -25.05
N ALA A 76 0.89 -15.89 -25.73
CA ALA A 76 2.25 -16.06 -25.26
C ALA A 76 2.53 -15.21 -24.00
N ALA A 77 2.05 -13.96 -23.95
CA ALA A 77 2.13 -13.11 -22.77
C ALA A 77 1.35 -13.69 -21.58
N ARG A 78 0.15 -14.24 -21.83
CA ARG A 78 -0.65 -14.93 -20.81
C ARG A 78 0.02 -16.21 -20.32
N ALA A 79 0.59 -17.02 -21.20
CA ALA A 79 1.33 -18.23 -20.81
C ALA A 79 2.63 -17.88 -20.04
N ALA A 80 3.30 -16.78 -20.39
CA ALA A 80 4.45 -16.27 -19.65
C ALA A 80 4.04 -15.75 -18.26
N LEU A 81 2.87 -15.10 -18.14
CA LEU A 81 2.30 -14.66 -16.87
C LEU A 81 1.88 -15.85 -15.99
N GLU A 82 1.22 -16.85 -16.58
CA GLU A 82 0.81 -18.10 -15.92
C GLU A 82 2.02 -18.95 -15.50
N GLY A 83 3.11 -18.93 -16.27
CA GLY A 83 4.39 -19.57 -15.93
C GLY A 83 5.18 -18.84 -14.84
N ALA A 84 5.17 -17.50 -14.85
CA ALA A 84 5.81 -16.67 -13.83
C ALA A 84 5.03 -16.66 -12.49
N LEU A 85 3.73 -16.97 -12.51
CA LEU A 85 2.88 -17.07 -11.31
C LEU A 85 3.03 -18.38 -10.54
N ARG A 86 3.99 -19.27 -10.89
CA ARG A 86 4.46 -20.31 -9.97
C ARG A 86 5.37 -19.71 -8.88
N VAL A 87 4.85 -18.69 -8.19
CA VAL A 87 5.51 -18.05 -7.04
C VAL A 87 5.17 -18.86 -5.80
N ARG A 88 6.20 -19.25 -5.03
CA ARG A 88 6.01 -19.85 -3.71
C ARG A 88 5.21 -18.87 -2.85
N ARG A 89 4.07 -19.32 -2.30
CA ARG A 89 3.17 -18.50 -1.49
C ARG A 89 3.93 -17.77 -0.38
N LEU A 90 3.76 -16.45 -0.29
CA LEU A 90 4.03 -15.63 0.90
C LEU A 90 3.41 -16.23 2.19
N VAL A 91 2.30 -16.95 2.04
CA VAL A 91 1.48 -17.45 3.13
C VAL A 91 1.92 -18.85 3.54
N HIS A 92 2.40 -18.97 4.78
CA HIS A 92 2.48 -20.26 5.45
C HIS A 92 1.06 -20.65 5.85
N GLY A 93 0.40 -21.49 5.04
CA GLY A 93 -0.90 -22.05 5.43
C GLY A 93 -0.76 -22.89 6.69
N ARG A 94 -1.58 -22.65 7.71
CA ARG A 94 -1.66 -23.52 8.88
C ARG A 94 -2.10 -24.93 8.45
N GLY A 95 -1.28 -25.94 8.75
CA GLY A 95 -1.64 -27.35 8.59
C GLY A 95 -0.67 -28.28 9.34
N ALA A 96 -1.23 -29.13 10.21
CA ALA A 96 -0.60 -30.20 11.01
C ALA A 96 0.15 -29.80 12.30
N VAL A 97 -0.59 -29.40 13.33
CA VAL A 97 -0.20 -29.70 14.73
C VAL A 97 -0.54 -31.17 14.98
N HIS A 98 0.46 -32.05 14.96
CA HIS A 98 0.33 -33.40 15.49
C HIS A 98 0.47 -33.36 17.02
N PRO A 99 -0.37 -34.06 17.79
CA PRO A 99 -0.31 -34.01 19.25
C PRO A 99 0.97 -34.66 19.77
N ALA A 100 1.57 -33.99 20.75
CA ALA A 100 2.76 -34.40 21.47
C ALA A 100 2.68 -35.83 22.00
N ARG A 101 3.66 -36.67 21.63
CA ARG A 101 3.98 -37.88 22.39
C ARG A 101 5.17 -37.61 23.31
N ARG A 102 4.86 -37.71 24.60
CA ARG A 102 5.71 -37.63 25.78
C ARG A 102 7.06 -38.35 25.60
N ALA A 103 8.16 -37.62 25.72
CA ALA A 103 9.46 -38.19 26.03
C ALA A 103 9.61 -38.27 27.56
N ARG A 104 9.55 -39.48 28.11
CA ARG A 104 9.99 -39.77 29.48
C ARG A 104 11.52 -39.88 29.47
N GLY A 105 12.17 -39.17 30.39
CA GLY A 105 13.62 -39.21 30.55
C GLY A 105 14.13 -40.54 31.07
N ARG A 106 15.43 -40.78 30.82
CA ARG A 106 16.33 -41.54 31.68
C ARG A 106 17.77 -41.12 31.37
N ALA A 107 18.56 -41.03 32.44
CA ALA A 107 19.91 -40.49 32.49
C ALA A 107 20.98 -41.59 32.46
N PHE A 108 22.22 -41.13 32.28
CA PHE A 108 23.53 -41.76 32.53
C PHE A 108 24.03 -42.87 31.59
N HIS A 109 25.14 -42.59 30.89
CA HIS A 109 26.45 -43.18 31.23
C HIS A 109 27.62 -42.46 30.53
N ARG A 110 28.65 -42.14 31.31
CA ARG A 110 30.02 -41.85 30.87
C ARG A 110 30.79 -43.18 30.81
N PRO A 111 31.78 -43.31 29.91
CA PRO A 111 33.11 -43.65 30.43
C PRO A 111 34.25 -42.82 29.83
N ARG A 112 35.34 -42.81 30.59
CA ARG A 112 36.64 -42.18 30.34
C ARG A 112 37.53 -43.07 29.47
N GLY A 113 38.49 -42.44 28.76
CA GLY A 113 39.88 -42.87 28.74
C GLY A 113 40.42 -43.43 27.42
N GLY A 114 41.45 -42.80 26.87
CA GLY A 114 42.29 -43.36 25.81
C GLY A 114 43.24 -42.33 25.19
N ARG A 115 44.50 -42.31 25.63
CA ARG A 115 45.61 -41.55 25.02
C ARG A 115 46.03 -42.23 23.70
N GLY A 116 46.47 -41.44 22.72
CA GLY A 116 47.11 -41.96 21.51
C GLY A 116 47.62 -40.85 20.59
N SER A 117 48.92 -40.73 20.51
CA SER A 117 49.75 -39.85 19.68
C SER A 117 49.57 -40.06 18.17
N GLY A 118 49.67 -38.98 17.38
CA GLY A 118 49.86 -39.06 15.92
C GLY A 118 50.01 -37.68 15.29
N ALA A 119 51.21 -37.38 14.80
CA ALA A 119 51.55 -36.13 14.13
C ALA A 119 50.90 -35.98 12.74
N ALA A 120 50.87 -34.72 12.28
CA ALA A 120 50.20 -34.21 11.08
C ALA A 120 50.69 -34.78 9.73
N PRO A 121 49.91 -34.53 8.66
CA PRO A 121 50.49 -34.15 7.39
C PRO A 121 49.99 -32.77 6.91
N ARG A 122 50.95 -31.98 6.44
CA ARG A 122 50.78 -30.75 5.65
C ARG A 122 50.29 -31.11 4.25
N VAL A 123 49.34 -30.36 3.70
CA VAL A 123 49.12 -30.29 2.24
C VAL A 123 49.06 -28.84 1.77
N ARG A 124 49.78 -28.63 0.67
CA ARG A 124 50.21 -27.40 0.03
C ARG A 124 49.07 -26.55 -0.54
N ALA A 125 49.23 -25.23 -0.45
CA ALA A 125 48.58 -24.28 -1.33
C ALA A 125 49.32 -24.22 -2.68
N HIS A 126 48.59 -24.43 -3.78
CA HIS A 126 49.07 -24.11 -5.13
C HIS A 126 48.48 -22.77 -5.58
N ARG A 127 49.38 -21.82 -5.88
CA ARG A 127 49.16 -20.63 -6.71
C ARG A 127 49.23 -21.02 -8.19
N ARG A 128 48.41 -20.36 -9.03
CA ARG A 128 48.72 -19.74 -10.34
C ARG A 128 47.44 -19.07 -10.87
N GLU A 129 47.38 -17.75 -10.93
CA GLU A 129 47.79 -16.84 -12.04
C GLU A 129 46.69 -16.69 -13.10
N GLY A 130 46.31 -15.43 -13.42
CA GLY A 130 45.63 -15.11 -14.68
C GLY A 130 44.65 -13.94 -14.66
N ALA A 131 45.15 -12.73 -14.97
CA ALA A 131 44.54 -11.63 -15.70
C ALA A 131 43.21 -11.00 -15.22
N ALA A 132 43.35 -9.82 -14.60
CA ALA A 132 42.42 -8.71 -14.71
C ALA A 132 42.87 -7.79 -15.85
N ASP A 133 41.92 -7.19 -16.55
CA ASP A 133 41.92 -5.97 -17.40
C ASP A 133 40.59 -6.04 -18.21
N ASP A 134 39.73 -5.05 -18.44
CA ASP A 134 39.69 -3.61 -18.21
C ASP A 134 38.23 -3.13 -18.43
N ALA A 135 37.72 -2.19 -17.63
CA ALA A 135 36.72 -1.20 -18.08
C ALA A 135 36.69 0.02 -17.13
N PRO A 136 36.66 1.27 -17.65
CA PRO A 136 37.22 2.43 -16.97
C PRO A 136 36.26 3.15 -16.00
N ALA A 137 36.85 3.64 -14.90
CA ALA A 137 36.23 4.57 -13.96
C ALA A 137 36.15 5.99 -14.54
N LEU A 138 34.94 6.55 -14.57
CA LEU A 138 34.71 7.97 -14.86
C LEU A 138 35.15 8.82 -13.65
N ALA A 139 36.09 9.72 -13.91
CA ALA A 139 36.72 10.61 -12.96
C ALA A 139 35.74 11.61 -12.32
N ALA A 140 35.75 11.68 -10.99
CA ALA A 140 35.17 12.78 -10.22
C ALA A 140 36.11 14.00 -10.30
N ARG A 141 35.60 15.11 -10.86
CA ARG A 141 36.30 16.40 -10.92
C ARG A 141 36.37 17.04 -9.52
N ARG A 142 37.50 17.73 -9.31
CA ARG A 142 37.91 18.42 -8.08
C ARG A 142 36.96 19.54 -7.65
N ARG A 143 36.91 19.73 -6.33
CA ARG A 143 36.28 20.84 -5.60
C ARG A 143 36.99 22.16 -5.87
N GLY A 144 36.22 23.24 -5.89
CA GLY A 144 36.68 24.63 -5.73
C GLY A 144 36.11 25.21 -4.44
N ASP A 145 36.89 26.10 -3.83
CA ASP A 145 36.81 26.63 -2.47
C ASP A 145 35.59 27.52 -2.18
N ALA A 146 35.17 27.53 -0.91
CA ALA A 146 34.67 28.72 -0.24
C ALA A 146 34.83 28.60 1.29
N ASN A 147 35.56 29.57 1.85
CA ASN A 147 35.89 29.78 3.25
C ASN A 147 34.67 29.96 4.17
N GLY A 148 34.79 29.47 5.40
CA GLY A 148 33.91 29.81 6.52
C GLY A 148 34.53 29.31 7.83
N ALA A 149 35.24 30.20 8.51
CA ALA A 149 36.05 29.93 9.69
C ALA A 149 35.24 29.50 10.92
N VAL A 150 35.72 28.50 11.66
CA VAL A 150 35.46 28.33 13.10
C VAL A 150 36.77 27.92 13.77
N ALA A 151 37.18 28.70 14.77
CA ALA A 151 38.44 28.59 15.50
C ALA A 151 38.60 27.30 16.33
N PRO A 152 39.83 26.83 16.59
CA PRO A 152 40.06 25.61 17.36
C PRO A 152 40.02 25.87 18.87
N ARG A 153 39.36 24.98 19.62
CA ARG A 153 39.61 24.81 21.07
C ARG A 153 40.36 23.51 21.30
N ARG A 154 41.39 23.65 22.14
CA ARG A 154 42.43 22.71 22.54
C ARG A 154 41.91 21.46 23.28
N ASP A 155 42.61 20.37 23.00
CA ASP A 155 43.15 19.35 23.91
C ASP A 155 42.27 18.83 25.05
N GLY A 156 41.76 17.61 24.88
CA GLY A 156 41.11 16.82 25.92
C GLY A 156 41.14 15.33 25.56
N ILE A 157 42.10 14.63 26.15
CA ILE A 157 42.38 13.18 26.08
C ILE A 157 41.11 12.33 25.96
N ALA A 158 41.04 11.50 24.91
CA ALA A 158 40.01 10.48 24.74
C ALA A 158 40.23 9.34 25.74
N GLY A 159 39.51 9.39 26.87
CA GLY A 159 39.34 8.23 27.75
C GLY A 159 38.57 7.13 27.01
N SER A 160 39.07 5.89 27.10
CA SER A 160 38.45 4.70 26.52
C SER A 160 37.07 4.45 27.12
N ALA A 161 36.01 4.95 26.47
CA ALA A 161 34.66 4.51 26.75
C ALA A 161 34.39 3.22 25.97
N ALA A 162 34.17 2.11 26.69
CA ALA A 162 33.72 0.85 26.09
C ALA A 162 32.46 1.09 25.25
N ALA A 163 32.41 0.48 24.06
CA ALA A 163 31.25 0.52 23.17
C ALA A 163 29.98 0.12 23.94
N ARG A 164 29.02 1.04 24.06
CA ARG A 164 27.73 0.75 24.69
C ARG A 164 26.94 -0.20 23.79
N ASP A 165 26.58 -1.36 24.32
CA ASP A 165 25.77 -2.36 23.64
C ASP A 165 24.33 -1.85 23.42
N PRO A 166 23.90 -1.64 22.17
CA PRO A 166 22.54 -1.17 21.85
C PRO A 166 21.45 -2.20 22.19
N PHE A 167 21.78 -3.47 22.45
CA PHE A 167 20.80 -4.51 22.79
C PHE A 167 20.32 -4.41 24.25
N ALA A 168 21.22 -4.08 25.19
CA ALA A 168 20.86 -3.93 26.60
C ALA A 168 19.91 -2.75 26.89
N ALA A 169 19.92 -1.72 26.04
CA ALA A 169 18.99 -0.59 26.11
C ALA A 169 17.57 -0.95 25.62
N ARG A 170 17.44 -2.00 24.78
CA ARG A 170 16.19 -2.42 24.14
C ARG A 170 15.38 -3.36 25.04
N GLU A 171 16.04 -4.24 25.79
CA GLU A 171 15.39 -5.10 26.79
C GLU A 171 14.81 -4.30 27.97
N ARG A 172 15.54 -3.28 28.45
CA ARG A 172 15.05 -2.39 29.53
C ARG A 172 13.83 -1.56 29.08
N ARG A 173 13.76 -1.19 27.79
CA ARG A 173 12.58 -0.54 27.19
C ARG A 173 11.41 -1.52 27.01
N GLY A 174 11.68 -2.77 26.64
CA GLY A 174 10.66 -3.81 26.48
C GLY A 174 9.91 -4.15 27.77
N ALA A 175 10.64 -4.24 28.90
CA ALA A 175 10.05 -4.50 30.21
C ALA A 175 9.26 -3.30 30.76
N ALA A 176 9.75 -2.07 30.57
CA ALA A 176 9.03 -0.85 30.95
C ALA A 176 7.75 -0.63 30.11
N CYS A 177 7.76 -1.03 28.83
CA CYS A 177 6.61 -0.92 27.93
C CYS A 177 5.49 -1.91 28.26
N ALA A 178 5.81 -3.08 28.85
CA ALA A 178 4.81 -4.05 29.28
C ALA A 178 4.01 -3.59 30.52
N ALA A 179 4.65 -2.90 31.46
CA ALA A 179 3.98 -2.37 32.66
C ALA A 179 3.17 -1.09 32.39
N ALA A 180 3.60 -0.26 31.42
CA ALA A 180 2.87 0.96 31.00
C ALA A 180 1.64 0.69 30.11
N ARG A 181 1.46 -0.56 29.65
CA ARG A 181 0.39 -0.92 28.70
C ARG A 181 -0.98 -1.13 29.32
N ALA A 182 -1.09 -1.30 30.64
CA ALA A 182 -2.39 -1.53 31.27
C ALA A 182 -3.28 -0.28 31.33
N ASP A 183 -2.69 0.92 31.22
CA ASP A 183 -3.37 2.24 31.25
C ASP A 183 -3.22 3.03 29.93
N ALA A 184 -2.85 2.36 28.81
CA ALA A 184 -2.65 3.07 27.55
C ALA A 184 -3.98 3.50 26.93
N GLU A 185 -4.20 4.82 26.89
CA GLU A 185 -5.27 5.52 26.17
C GLU A 185 -5.35 5.04 24.71
N MET A 186 -6.56 4.75 24.23
CA MET A 186 -6.75 4.34 22.84
C MET A 186 -6.54 5.56 21.95
N ARG A 187 -5.66 5.47 20.95
CA ARG A 187 -5.41 6.55 20.00
C ARG A 187 -5.69 6.09 18.58
N VAL A 188 -6.49 6.86 17.84
CA VAL A 188 -6.72 6.68 16.40
C VAL A 188 -6.10 7.85 15.65
N THR A 189 -5.22 7.56 14.71
CA THR A 189 -4.48 8.54 13.91
C THR A 189 -4.72 8.33 12.42
N ALA A 190 -5.08 9.39 11.69
CA ALA A 190 -5.13 9.36 10.23
C ALA A 190 -3.71 9.50 9.67
N LEU A 191 -3.03 8.42 9.29
CA LEU A 191 -1.72 8.55 8.61
C LEU A 191 -1.87 9.15 7.22
N GLY A 192 -2.98 8.86 6.56
CA GLY A 192 -3.41 9.52 5.34
C GLY A 192 -4.93 9.67 5.35
N SER A 193 -5.40 10.83 4.93
CA SER A 193 -6.81 11.26 5.00
C SER A 193 -7.41 11.60 3.62
N GLY A 194 -6.65 11.40 2.55
CA GLY A 194 -7.04 11.67 1.17
C GLY A 194 -7.61 10.44 0.44
N ASP A 195 -8.34 10.74 -0.62
CA ASP A 195 -8.83 9.77 -1.61
C ASP A 195 -7.71 9.17 -2.48
N ALA A 196 -8.09 8.34 -3.44
CA ALA A 196 -7.22 7.74 -4.45
C ALA A 196 -6.34 8.74 -5.24
N PHE A 197 -6.69 10.02 -5.22
CA PHE A 197 -6.04 11.07 -6.01
C PHE A 197 -5.13 11.97 -5.18
N CYS A 198 -4.94 11.66 -3.89
CA CYS A 198 -4.25 12.53 -2.95
C CYS A 198 -4.86 13.94 -2.91
N SER A 199 -6.20 14.02 -2.93
CA SER A 199 -6.94 15.28 -2.95
C SER A 199 -6.42 16.28 -1.91
N ALA A 200 -6.33 17.55 -2.31
CA ALA A 200 -5.71 18.63 -1.54
C ALA A 200 -4.28 18.33 -1.02
N GLY A 201 -3.56 17.41 -1.65
CA GLY A 201 -2.18 17.03 -1.28
C GLY A 201 -2.09 16.14 -0.05
N ARG A 202 -3.17 15.44 0.32
CA ARG A 202 -3.20 14.50 1.46
C ARG A 202 -2.83 13.09 1.05
N GLY A 203 -2.27 12.32 1.97
CA GLY A 203 -1.88 10.94 1.72
C GLY A 203 -3.08 10.02 1.57
N HIS A 204 -2.91 8.94 0.80
CA HIS A 204 -3.89 7.88 0.68
C HIS A 204 -4.26 7.28 2.04
N THR A 205 -5.52 6.83 2.13
CA THR A 205 -6.15 6.33 3.36
C THR A 205 -5.29 5.31 4.11
N CYS A 206 -5.11 5.60 5.40
CA CYS A 206 -4.54 4.68 6.38
C CYS A 206 -4.86 5.18 7.78
N TRP A 207 -5.51 4.34 8.58
CA TRP A 207 -5.78 4.61 10.00
C TRP A 207 -4.81 3.80 10.86
N LEU A 208 -4.02 4.47 11.70
CA LEU A 208 -3.19 3.81 12.70
C LEU A 208 -3.91 3.86 14.05
N VAL A 209 -4.04 2.70 14.68
CA VAL A 209 -4.61 2.57 16.02
C VAL A 209 -3.55 2.07 16.98
N ASP A 210 -3.41 2.77 18.10
CA ASP A 210 -2.59 2.39 19.23
C ASP A 210 -3.49 2.11 20.44
N ASP A 211 -3.28 0.98 21.10
CA ASP A 211 -3.92 0.67 22.38
C ASP A 211 -2.98 -0.16 23.29
N ALA A 212 -3.48 -0.54 24.46
CA ALA A 212 -2.82 -1.42 25.44
C ALA A 212 -2.25 -2.73 24.85
N ARG A 213 -2.87 -3.28 23.81
CA ARG A 213 -2.54 -4.55 23.17
C ARG A 213 -1.51 -4.42 22.05
N GLY A 214 -1.22 -3.20 21.58
CA GLY A 214 -0.24 -2.93 20.52
C GLY A 214 -0.79 -1.99 19.45
N ALA A 215 -0.18 -2.03 18.27
CA ALA A 215 -0.56 -1.15 17.16
C ALA A 215 -1.08 -1.93 15.96
N PHE A 216 -2.14 -1.44 15.32
CA PHE A 216 -2.62 -1.98 14.05
C PHE A 216 -2.97 -0.87 13.07
N ALA A 217 -2.98 -1.21 11.78
CA ALA A 217 -3.44 -0.30 10.74
C ALA A 217 -4.72 -0.82 10.09
N VAL A 218 -5.64 0.07 9.74
CA VAL A 218 -6.73 -0.19 8.79
C VAL A 218 -6.39 0.50 7.48
N ASP A 219 -6.23 -0.31 6.46
CA ASP A 219 -5.55 0.01 5.20
C ASP A 219 -4.10 0.49 5.39
N PHE A 220 -3.34 0.48 4.30
CA PHE A 220 -1.95 0.92 4.28
C PHE A 220 -1.59 1.43 2.89
N GLY A 221 -2.14 2.59 2.54
CA GLY A 221 -1.94 3.23 1.26
C GLY A 221 -0.49 3.58 0.94
N ALA A 222 -0.20 3.94 -0.32
CA ALA A 222 1.16 4.12 -0.82
C ALA A 222 1.99 5.19 -0.07
N THR A 223 1.31 6.14 0.57
CA THR A 223 1.92 7.23 1.35
C THR A 223 2.08 6.92 2.84
N ALA A 224 1.46 5.84 3.33
CA ALA A 224 1.33 5.53 4.76
C ALA A 224 2.69 5.35 5.46
N LEU A 225 3.67 4.69 4.82
CA LEU A 225 4.99 4.50 5.43
C LEU A 225 5.72 5.83 5.67
N ALA A 226 5.62 6.77 4.74
CA ALA A 226 6.23 8.08 4.88
C ALA A 226 5.56 8.88 6.01
N ALA A 227 4.23 8.84 6.09
CA ALA A 227 3.47 9.46 7.17
C ALA A 227 3.79 8.84 8.54
N LEU A 228 3.86 7.51 8.64
CA LEU A 228 4.24 6.80 9.85
C LEU A 228 5.63 7.23 10.36
N LYS A 229 6.59 7.38 9.44
CA LYS A 229 7.93 7.86 9.78
C LYS A 229 7.96 9.33 10.16
N ARG A 230 7.12 10.18 9.55
CA ARG A 230 6.93 11.59 9.96
C ARG A 230 6.35 11.68 11.37
N LEU A 231 5.49 10.75 11.74
CA LEU A 231 4.97 10.60 13.11
C LEU A 231 6.04 10.08 14.10
N GLY A 232 7.24 9.71 13.62
CA GLY A 232 8.30 9.15 14.45
C GLY A 232 8.06 7.72 14.92
N ARG A 233 7.11 7.01 14.31
CA ARG A 233 6.77 5.62 14.66
C ARG A 233 7.59 4.62 13.86
N ASP A 234 8.03 3.57 14.54
CA ASP A 234 8.75 2.47 13.91
C ASP A 234 7.74 1.54 13.21
N PRO A 235 7.87 1.27 11.91
CA PRO A 235 7.02 0.32 11.20
C PRO A 235 6.99 -1.08 11.83
N ASP A 236 8.07 -1.50 12.52
CA ASP A 236 8.07 -2.77 13.24
C ASP A 236 7.22 -2.76 14.51
N GLN A 237 6.59 -1.65 14.88
CA GLN A 237 5.59 -1.63 15.95
C GLN A 237 4.22 -2.11 15.47
N ILE A 238 3.93 -2.06 14.17
CA ILE A 238 2.64 -2.55 13.64
C ILE A 238 2.56 -4.06 13.79
N ASP A 239 1.54 -4.53 14.50
CA ASP A 239 1.26 -5.94 14.78
C ASP A 239 0.30 -6.55 13.76
N ALA A 240 -0.64 -5.74 13.26
CA ALA A 240 -1.64 -6.15 12.28
C ALA A 240 -1.93 -5.07 11.22
N VAL A 241 -2.31 -5.49 10.02
CA VAL A 241 -2.87 -4.64 8.96
C VAL A 241 -4.19 -5.24 8.47
N HIS A 242 -5.27 -4.47 8.53
CA HIS A 242 -6.59 -4.87 8.11
C HIS A 242 -6.99 -4.10 6.84
N PHE A 243 -7.02 -4.79 5.70
CA PHE A 243 -7.42 -4.18 4.43
C PHE A 243 -8.94 -4.22 4.25
N THR A 244 -9.54 -3.07 3.97
CA THR A 244 -10.97 -2.95 3.68
C THR A 244 -11.29 -3.50 2.30
N HIS A 245 -10.47 -3.15 1.31
CA HIS A 245 -10.58 -3.61 -0.07
C HIS A 245 -9.23 -3.51 -0.81
N LEU A 246 -9.21 -3.88 -2.10
CA LEU A 246 -7.98 -4.14 -2.84
C LEU A 246 -7.64 -3.09 -3.91
N HIS A 247 -8.03 -1.82 -3.70
CA HIS A 247 -7.57 -0.70 -4.52
C HIS A 247 -6.19 -0.21 -4.11
N GLY A 248 -5.44 0.35 -5.07
CA GLY A 248 -4.03 0.67 -4.94
C GLY A 248 -3.72 1.76 -3.92
N ASP A 249 -4.65 2.67 -3.68
CA ASP A 249 -4.58 3.68 -2.64
C ASP A 249 -4.83 3.13 -1.23
N HIS A 250 -5.40 1.93 -1.08
CA HIS A 250 -5.56 1.25 0.21
C HIS A 250 -4.47 0.22 0.47
N ILE A 251 -3.93 -0.43 -0.57
CA ILE A 251 -2.91 -1.51 -0.42
C ILE A 251 -1.51 -1.11 -0.87
N GLY A 252 -1.35 0.04 -1.53
CA GLY A 252 -0.13 0.42 -2.26
C GLY A 252 1.10 0.60 -1.37
N GLY A 253 0.92 0.77 -0.07
CA GLY A 253 1.99 0.86 0.92
C GLY A 253 2.59 -0.50 1.28
N TRP A 254 1.91 -1.61 0.96
CA TRP A 254 2.32 -2.96 1.35
C TRP A 254 3.75 -3.34 0.94
N PRO A 255 4.20 -3.13 -0.32
CA PRO A 255 5.59 -3.41 -0.70
C PRO A 255 6.61 -2.60 0.10
N PHE A 256 6.28 -1.34 0.39
CA PHE A 256 7.17 -0.45 1.13
C PHE A 256 7.25 -0.85 2.60
N LEU A 257 6.15 -1.34 3.19
CA LEU A 257 6.16 -1.93 4.52
C LEU A 257 7.05 -3.18 4.57
N LEU A 258 6.95 -4.08 3.59
CA LEU A 258 7.75 -5.31 3.54
C LEU A 258 9.24 -5.04 3.32
N VAL A 259 9.60 -4.15 2.39
CA VAL A 259 11.02 -3.84 2.13
C VAL A 259 11.65 -3.16 3.34
N ASP A 260 10.92 -2.30 4.05
CA ASP A 260 11.37 -1.71 5.31
C ASP A 260 11.56 -2.80 6.38
N ALA A 261 10.58 -3.69 6.53
CA ALA A 261 10.64 -4.81 7.47
C ALA A 261 11.85 -5.71 7.24
N VAL A 262 12.22 -5.99 5.98
CA VAL A 262 13.35 -6.85 5.65
C VAL A 262 14.70 -6.15 5.87
N TYR A 263 14.85 -4.91 5.38
CA TYR A 263 16.17 -4.28 5.25
C TYR A 263 16.46 -3.18 6.27
N ARG A 264 15.43 -2.61 6.91
CA ARG A 264 15.57 -1.49 7.85
C ARG A 264 15.24 -1.90 9.27
N SER A 265 14.00 -2.24 9.56
CA SER A 265 13.62 -2.63 10.92
C SER A 265 14.02 -4.06 11.26
N GLN A 266 14.35 -4.86 10.23
CA GLN A 266 14.80 -6.25 10.36
C GLN A 266 13.82 -7.09 11.20
N ARG A 267 12.53 -6.90 10.93
CA ARG A 267 11.41 -7.57 11.60
C ARG A 267 11.65 -9.06 11.76
N ARG A 268 11.30 -9.56 12.96
CA ARG A 268 11.25 -10.99 13.30
C ARG A 268 9.90 -11.43 13.84
N LYS A 269 9.13 -10.50 14.41
CA LYS A 269 7.79 -10.80 14.93
C LYS A 269 6.80 -11.07 13.77
N PRO A 270 5.81 -11.95 13.95
CA PRO A 270 4.75 -12.15 12.96
C PRO A 270 4.02 -10.85 12.63
N LEU A 271 3.55 -10.70 11.39
CA LEU A 271 2.64 -9.64 10.97
C LEU A 271 1.30 -10.27 10.58
N LEU A 272 0.24 -9.93 11.32
CA LEU A 272 -1.10 -10.38 10.99
C LEU A 272 -1.67 -9.51 9.87
N VAL A 273 -2.32 -10.13 8.89
CA VAL A 273 -2.99 -9.42 7.81
C VAL A 273 -4.39 -9.98 7.62
N THR A 274 -5.38 -9.10 7.58
CA THR A 274 -6.73 -9.47 7.16
C THR A 274 -7.14 -8.68 5.93
N GLY A 275 -8.05 -9.22 5.14
CA GLY A 275 -8.68 -8.49 4.05
C GLY A 275 -9.70 -9.35 3.32
N PRO A 276 -10.40 -8.83 2.30
CA PRO A 276 -11.36 -9.63 1.54
C PRO A 276 -10.70 -10.81 0.82
N LYS A 277 -11.52 -11.74 0.32
CA LYS A 277 -11.06 -12.83 -0.55
C LYS A 277 -10.15 -12.32 -1.68
N GLY A 278 -9.01 -12.98 -1.88
CA GLY A 278 -7.99 -12.59 -2.87
C GLY A 278 -6.89 -11.64 -2.33
N THR A 279 -6.96 -11.22 -1.06
CA THR A 279 -5.92 -10.39 -0.44
C THR A 279 -4.54 -11.03 -0.54
N GLY A 280 -4.41 -12.33 -0.23
CA GLY A 280 -3.11 -12.99 -0.26
C GLY A 280 -2.45 -12.97 -1.63
N GLU A 281 -3.23 -13.26 -2.67
CA GLU A 281 -2.77 -13.25 -4.06
C GLU A 281 -2.44 -11.82 -4.54
N ARG A 282 -3.31 -10.85 -4.26
CA ARG A 282 -3.12 -9.46 -4.69
C ARG A 282 -1.87 -8.84 -4.06
N LEU A 283 -1.68 -9.03 -2.76
CA LEU A 283 -0.52 -8.50 -2.04
C LEU A 283 0.79 -9.17 -2.47
N GLN A 284 0.76 -10.48 -2.79
CA GLN A 284 1.90 -11.17 -3.40
C GLN A 284 2.25 -10.60 -4.76
N ALA A 285 1.26 -10.42 -5.63
CA ALA A 285 1.46 -9.88 -6.97
C ALA A 285 2.02 -8.44 -6.89
N LEU A 286 1.48 -7.62 -6.00
CA LEU A 286 1.97 -6.26 -5.77
C LEU A 286 3.41 -6.24 -5.23
N TRP A 287 3.74 -7.12 -4.27
CA TRP A 287 5.10 -7.27 -3.76
C TRP A 287 6.09 -7.67 -4.85
N ALA A 288 5.74 -8.66 -5.67
CA ALA A 288 6.58 -9.11 -6.78
C ALA A 288 6.75 -8.05 -7.88
N ALA A 289 5.70 -7.27 -8.15
CA ALA A 289 5.77 -6.18 -9.12
C ALA A 289 6.75 -5.07 -8.72
N CYS A 290 6.82 -4.74 -7.42
CA CYS A 290 7.71 -3.69 -6.92
C CYS A 290 9.14 -4.19 -6.63
N TYR A 291 9.29 -5.43 -6.15
CA TYR A 291 10.57 -5.98 -5.68
C TYR A 291 10.74 -7.46 -6.04
N ALA A 292 10.76 -7.78 -7.33
CA ALA A 292 10.80 -9.16 -7.85
C ALA A 292 11.82 -10.07 -7.15
N ALA A 293 13.09 -9.67 -7.07
CA ALA A 293 14.14 -10.48 -6.44
C ALA A 293 13.94 -10.71 -4.93
N ALA A 294 13.33 -9.74 -4.23
CA ALA A 294 13.01 -9.89 -2.81
C ALA A 294 11.77 -10.80 -2.62
N ALA A 295 10.82 -10.78 -3.55
CA ALA A 295 9.62 -11.60 -3.54
C ALA A 295 9.86 -13.10 -3.83
N GLU A 296 10.99 -13.44 -4.47
CA GLU A 296 11.40 -14.83 -4.67
C GLU A 296 11.96 -15.49 -3.40
N ARG A 297 12.31 -14.69 -2.38
CA ARG A 297 12.91 -15.16 -1.14
C ARG A 297 11.86 -15.22 -0.04
N PRO A 298 11.94 -16.19 0.88
CA PRO A 298 11.07 -16.20 2.05
C PRO A 298 11.32 -14.96 2.90
N LEU A 299 10.25 -14.36 3.42
CA LEU A 299 10.35 -13.30 4.40
C LEU A 299 11.01 -13.85 5.69
N PRO A 300 11.81 -13.05 6.40
CA PRO A 300 12.48 -13.49 7.64
C PRO A 300 11.56 -13.45 8.87
N PHE A 301 10.26 -13.25 8.67
CA PHE A 301 9.20 -13.25 9.66
C PHE A 301 7.92 -13.83 9.04
N ALA A 302 7.00 -14.29 9.87
CA ALA A 302 5.73 -14.85 9.40
C ALA A 302 4.74 -13.74 9.00
N VAL A 303 4.03 -13.93 7.90
CA VAL A 303 2.83 -13.17 7.55
C VAL A 303 1.62 -14.07 7.74
N GLU A 304 0.80 -13.76 8.73
CA GLU A 304 -0.40 -14.52 9.09
C GLU A 304 -1.61 -13.93 8.35
N MET A 305 -1.96 -14.53 7.21
CA MET A 305 -3.01 -14.04 6.32
C MET A 305 -4.37 -14.65 6.64
N HIS A 306 -5.38 -13.81 6.83
CA HIS A 306 -6.78 -14.19 7.01
C HIS A 306 -7.65 -13.49 5.96
N GLU A 307 -8.19 -14.25 5.01
CA GLU A 307 -9.19 -13.72 4.09
C GLU A 307 -10.58 -13.78 4.75
N VAL A 308 -11.28 -12.65 4.73
CA VAL A 308 -12.50 -12.40 5.50
C VAL A 308 -13.65 -12.13 4.53
N MET A 309 -14.82 -12.66 4.85
CA MET A 309 -16.07 -12.43 4.12
C MET A 309 -17.02 -11.55 4.93
N PRO A 310 -17.95 -10.82 4.29
CA PRO A 310 -19.01 -10.13 5.01
C PRO A 310 -19.81 -11.09 5.90
N GLY A 311 -20.02 -10.70 7.15
CA GLY A 311 -20.67 -11.50 8.20
C GLY A 311 -19.70 -12.27 9.09
N ASP A 312 -18.43 -12.40 8.71
CA ASP A 312 -17.45 -13.13 9.52
C ASP A 312 -17.10 -12.38 10.80
N ARG A 313 -16.90 -13.15 11.88
CA ARG A 313 -16.34 -12.71 13.15
C ARG A 313 -15.05 -13.47 13.43
N LEU A 314 -13.98 -12.75 13.78
CA LEU A 314 -12.68 -13.33 14.10
C LEU A 314 -12.08 -12.67 15.34
N GLU A 315 -11.31 -13.43 16.10
CA GLU A 315 -10.41 -12.90 17.12
C GLU A 315 -9.00 -12.81 16.52
N VAL A 316 -8.49 -11.59 16.37
CA VAL A 316 -7.20 -11.30 15.74
C VAL A 316 -6.37 -10.37 16.62
N ALA A 317 -5.16 -10.82 16.99
CA ALA A 317 -4.27 -10.07 17.88
C ALA A 317 -4.94 -9.58 19.19
N GLY A 318 -5.84 -10.39 19.77
CA GLY A 318 -6.56 -10.07 21.00
C GLY A 318 -7.68 -9.03 20.84
N ARG A 319 -8.20 -8.86 19.61
CA ARG A 319 -9.30 -7.95 19.27
C ARG A 319 -10.39 -8.70 18.50
N SER A 320 -11.64 -8.33 18.74
CA SER A 320 -12.79 -8.87 18.01
C SER A 320 -12.99 -8.08 16.71
N LEU A 321 -12.80 -8.73 15.58
CA LEU A 321 -13.10 -8.18 14.25
C LEU A 321 -14.43 -8.73 13.74
N LEU A 322 -15.31 -7.84 13.29
CA LEU A 322 -16.55 -8.15 12.57
C LEU A 322 -16.54 -7.45 11.21
N ALA A 323 -16.76 -8.21 10.14
CA ALA A 323 -16.77 -7.68 8.79
C ALA A 323 -18.19 -7.51 8.24
N PHE A 324 -18.41 -6.42 7.51
CA PHE A 324 -19.66 -6.07 6.84
C PHE A 324 -19.38 -5.88 5.36
N ARG A 325 -20.41 -6.02 4.52
CA ARG A 325 -20.29 -5.73 3.10
C ARG A 325 -20.35 -4.22 2.89
N ALA A 326 -19.32 -3.66 2.27
CA ALA A 326 -19.34 -2.29 1.78
C ALA A 326 -19.86 -2.23 0.34
N ALA A 327 -20.65 -1.20 0.04
CA ALA A 327 -21.19 -0.93 -1.29
C ALA A 327 -20.15 -0.15 -2.11
N HIS A 328 -19.14 -0.85 -2.64
CA HIS A 328 -18.05 -0.21 -3.39
C HIS A 328 -17.52 -1.07 -4.54
N MET A 329 -17.45 -2.39 -4.36
CA MET A 329 -16.93 -3.32 -5.39
C MET A 329 -18.03 -4.16 -6.02
N SER A 330 -17.94 -4.34 -7.34
CA SER A 330 -18.77 -5.30 -8.06
C SER A 330 -18.24 -6.73 -7.88
N PRO A 331 -19.12 -7.73 -7.70
CA PRO A 331 -18.73 -9.13 -7.69
C PRO A 331 -17.87 -9.50 -8.92
N PRO A 332 -16.84 -10.36 -8.76
CA PRO A 332 -16.51 -11.16 -7.58
C PRO A 332 -15.67 -10.42 -6.52
N GLN A 333 -15.33 -9.15 -6.74
CA GLN A 333 -14.54 -8.37 -5.78
C GLN A 333 -15.41 -7.96 -4.58
N ILE A 334 -14.79 -7.83 -3.42
CA ILE A 334 -15.47 -7.55 -2.15
C ILE A 334 -14.77 -6.37 -1.50
N ALA A 335 -15.55 -5.39 -1.06
CA ALA A 335 -15.11 -4.39 -0.10
C ALA A 335 -15.78 -4.65 1.24
N LEU A 336 -15.05 -4.32 2.31
CA LEU A 336 -15.44 -4.56 3.68
C LEU A 336 -15.51 -3.24 4.44
N SER A 337 -16.58 -3.06 5.21
CA SER A 337 -16.53 -2.21 6.40
C SER A 337 -16.20 -3.09 7.60
N LEU A 338 -15.42 -2.57 8.54
CA LEU A 338 -14.86 -3.35 9.64
C LEU A 338 -15.26 -2.73 10.97
N ARG A 339 -15.69 -3.57 11.91
CA ARG A 339 -15.75 -3.21 13.33
C ARG A 339 -14.67 -4.00 14.07
N ILE A 340 -13.76 -3.28 14.72
CA ILE A 340 -12.67 -3.86 15.52
C ILE A 340 -12.88 -3.35 16.94
N ASP A 341 -13.30 -4.24 17.85
CA ASP A 341 -13.76 -3.90 19.19
C ASP A 341 -14.89 -2.83 19.14
N ASP A 342 -14.63 -1.64 19.72
CA ASP A 342 -15.50 -0.48 19.74
C ASP A 342 -15.13 0.60 18.70
N LEU A 343 -14.30 0.25 17.71
CA LEU A 343 -13.98 1.10 16.57
C LEU A 343 -14.69 0.61 15.30
N ALA A 344 -15.32 1.52 14.57
CA ALA A 344 -15.93 1.26 13.28
C ALA A 344 -15.13 1.95 12.16
N PHE A 345 -14.93 1.25 11.05
CA PHE A 345 -14.26 1.73 9.85
C PHE A 345 -15.16 1.43 8.66
N THR A 346 -15.55 2.46 7.90
CA THR A 346 -16.42 2.23 6.74
C THR A 346 -15.67 1.54 5.59
N GLY A 347 -14.36 1.78 5.47
CA GLY A 347 -13.69 1.65 4.18
C GLY A 347 -14.37 2.55 3.15
N ASP A 348 -14.21 2.23 1.88
CA ASP A 348 -14.96 2.90 0.82
C ASP A 348 -16.30 2.20 0.63
N THR A 349 -17.39 2.97 0.57
CA THR A 349 -18.77 2.51 0.47
C THR A 349 -19.70 3.66 0.09
N GLY A 350 -20.79 3.38 -0.64
CA GLY A 350 -21.86 4.36 -0.88
C GLY A 350 -22.71 4.68 0.35
N GLU A 351 -22.78 3.73 1.30
CA GLU A 351 -23.58 3.83 2.53
C GLU A 351 -22.94 3.11 3.70
N ILE A 352 -23.25 3.55 4.93
CA ILE A 352 -22.81 2.87 6.16
C ILE A 352 -23.63 1.60 6.35
N PRO A 353 -23.01 0.40 6.37
CA PRO A 353 -23.76 -0.84 6.57
C PRO A 353 -24.49 -0.91 7.91
N ASP A 354 -25.68 -1.52 7.90
CA ASP A 354 -26.47 -1.74 9.10
C ASP A 354 -25.69 -2.52 10.16
N GLY A 355 -25.74 -2.04 11.40
CA GLY A 355 -25.05 -2.65 12.54
C GLY A 355 -23.56 -2.35 12.65
N LEU A 356 -22.93 -1.69 11.67
CA LEU A 356 -21.50 -1.33 11.74
C LEU A 356 -21.19 -0.48 12.99
N CYS A 357 -22.05 0.49 13.29
CA CYS A 357 -21.86 1.43 14.40
C CYS A 357 -22.35 0.89 15.76
N ALA A 358 -22.90 -0.33 15.83
CA ALA A 358 -23.49 -0.86 17.06
C ALA A 358 -22.44 -1.10 18.14
N GLY A 359 -22.45 -0.25 19.18
CA GLY A 359 -21.48 -0.28 20.27
C GLY A 359 -20.14 0.38 19.95
N ALA A 360 -20.03 1.10 18.83
CA ALA A 360 -18.81 1.84 18.49
C ALA A 360 -18.70 3.14 19.31
N ARG A 361 -17.48 3.49 19.75
CA ARG A 361 -17.12 4.79 20.34
C ARG A 361 -16.62 5.78 19.29
N ILE A 362 -15.92 5.28 18.27
CA ILE A 362 -15.46 6.07 17.11
C ILE A 362 -15.90 5.41 15.82
N LEU A 363 -16.38 6.22 14.88
CA LEU A 363 -16.52 5.86 13.48
C LEU A 363 -15.48 6.60 12.65
N CYS A 364 -14.59 5.85 11.99
CA CYS A 364 -13.71 6.34 10.94
C CYS A 364 -14.45 6.16 9.60
N ALA A 365 -15.03 7.24 9.09
CA ALA A 365 -15.85 7.23 7.89
C ALA A 365 -15.12 7.84 6.70
N GLU A 366 -15.29 7.23 5.53
CA GLU A 366 -15.06 7.92 4.28
C GLU A 366 -16.08 9.06 4.10
N CYS A 367 -15.67 10.13 3.43
CA CYS A 367 -16.57 11.17 2.97
C CYS A 367 -15.97 11.82 1.73
N THR A 368 -16.02 11.10 0.62
CA THR A 368 -15.26 11.45 -0.59
C THR A 368 -15.67 12.79 -1.21
N ASN A 369 -16.95 13.18 -1.13
CA ASN A 369 -17.42 14.40 -1.79
C ASN A 369 -18.37 15.24 -0.90
N LEU A 370 -18.57 16.51 -1.25
CA LEU A 370 -19.44 17.42 -0.49
C LEU A 370 -20.94 17.18 -0.76
N GLY A 371 -21.27 16.51 -1.86
CA GLY A 371 -22.63 16.29 -2.35
C GLY A 371 -23.34 15.09 -1.72
N GLU A 372 -24.24 14.50 -2.49
CA GLU A 372 -24.91 13.25 -2.12
C GLU A 372 -23.96 12.05 -2.28
N SER A 373 -24.25 10.97 -1.55
CA SER A 373 -23.62 9.68 -1.79
C SER A 373 -23.87 9.22 -3.23
N SER A 374 -22.83 8.60 -3.78
CA SER A 374 -22.93 7.78 -4.98
C SER A 374 -23.15 6.32 -4.59
N ASP A 375 -23.31 5.45 -5.58
CA ASP A 375 -23.40 4.00 -5.36
C ASP A 375 -22.13 3.40 -4.70
N GLN A 376 -21.00 4.12 -4.72
CA GLN A 376 -19.69 3.59 -4.31
C GLN A 376 -18.97 4.42 -3.24
N HIS A 377 -19.43 5.64 -2.97
CA HIS A 377 -18.78 6.58 -2.05
C HIS A 377 -19.79 7.46 -1.31
N ILE A 378 -19.51 7.73 -0.04
CA ILE A 378 -20.32 8.59 0.81
C ILE A 378 -20.09 10.06 0.45
N GLY A 379 -21.19 10.81 0.35
CA GLY A 379 -21.19 12.27 0.24
C GLY A 379 -21.65 12.95 1.53
N TRP A 380 -21.12 14.15 1.81
CA TRP A 380 -21.43 14.87 3.04
C TRP A 380 -22.89 15.24 3.20
N LYS A 381 -23.63 15.58 2.13
CA LYS A 381 -25.07 15.89 2.25
C LYS A 381 -25.85 14.70 2.78
N THR A 382 -25.55 13.50 2.29
CA THR A 382 -26.21 12.27 2.73
C THR A 382 -25.79 11.89 4.15
N LEU A 383 -24.49 11.90 4.45
CA LEU A 383 -23.98 11.56 5.79
C LEU A 383 -24.43 12.57 6.86
N GLY A 384 -24.33 13.86 6.56
CA GLY A 384 -24.68 14.95 7.47
C GLY A 384 -26.19 15.02 7.77
N ALA A 385 -27.04 14.64 6.81
CA ALA A 385 -28.49 14.56 7.03
C ALA A 385 -28.89 13.46 8.04
N LYS A 386 -28.08 12.40 8.16
CA LYS A 386 -28.35 11.27 9.06
C LYS A 386 -27.05 10.72 9.64
N LEU A 387 -26.42 11.51 10.50
CA LEU A 387 -25.23 11.05 11.22
C LEU A 387 -25.56 9.84 12.11
N PRO A 388 -24.69 8.81 12.13
CA PRO A 388 -24.87 7.66 13.01
C PRO A 388 -24.71 8.07 14.47
N ARG A 389 -25.42 7.37 15.37
CA ARG A 389 -25.33 7.60 16.82
C ARG A 389 -24.06 6.97 17.38
N VAL A 390 -22.94 7.66 17.19
CA VAL A 390 -21.61 7.30 17.70
C VAL A 390 -21.04 8.51 18.44
N PRO A 391 -20.35 8.35 19.58
CA PRO A 391 -19.78 9.49 20.33
C PRO A 391 -18.85 10.39 19.52
N MET A 392 -18.08 9.81 18.59
CA MET A 392 -17.17 10.53 17.70
C MET A 392 -17.22 9.97 16.29
N VAL A 393 -17.32 10.86 15.30
CA VAL A 393 -17.14 10.54 13.88
C VAL A 393 -15.91 11.28 13.37
N ILE A 394 -14.94 10.56 12.83
CA ILE A 394 -13.78 11.14 12.17
C ILE A 394 -13.83 10.83 10.67
N LEU A 395 -13.69 11.87 9.85
CA LEU A 395 -13.83 11.78 8.39
C LEU A 395 -12.45 11.72 7.74
N GLY A 396 -12.25 10.73 6.88
CA GLY A 396 -11.09 10.59 6.01
C GLY A 396 -11.52 10.23 4.59
N HIS A 397 -10.58 9.76 3.77
CA HIS A 397 -10.79 9.51 2.34
C HIS A 397 -11.51 10.72 1.66
N LEU A 398 -11.02 11.93 1.95
CA LEU A 398 -11.70 13.17 1.56
C LEU A 398 -11.23 13.64 0.18
N GLY A 399 -12.18 13.94 -0.69
CA GLY A 399 -11.96 14.74 -1.89
C GLY A 399 -11.70 16.21 -1.56
N SER A 400 -11.22 16.96 -2.56
CA SER A 400 -10.82 18.36 -2.37
C SER A 400 -12.00 19.28 -2.01
N ASP A 401 -13.19 19.00 -2.54
CA ASP A 401 -14.42 19.72 -2.26
C ASP A 401 -14.96 19.42 -0.85
N ALA A 402 -15.02 18.14 -0.46
CA ALA A 402 -15.42 17.71 0.87
C ALA A 402 -14.54 18.35 1.94
N ARG A 403 -13.22 18.27 1.78
CA ARG A 403 -12.27 18.86 2.72
C ARG A 403 -12.45 20.36 2.90
N ALA A 404 -12.70 21.09 1.80
CA ALA A 404 -12.86 22.54 1.86
C ALA A 404 -14.25 22.98 2.35
N GLY A 405 -15.28 22.19 2.07
CA GLY A 405 -16.68 22.60 2.23
C GLY A 405 -17.41 22.02 3.45
N ILE A 406 -16.89 20.97 4.09
CA ILE A 406 -17.54 20.38 5.26
C ILE A 406 -17.39 21.33 6.46
N ALA A 407 -18.52 21.78 6.98
CA ALA A 407 -18.63 22.42 8.28
C ALA A 407 -19.10 21.36 9.30
N PRO A 408 -18.19 20.70 10.04
CA PRO A 408 -18.56 19.58 10.90
C PRO A 408 -19.32 20.07 12.14
N PRO A 409 -20.45 19.42 12.53
CA PRO A 409 -21.10 19.69 13.79
C PRO A 409 -20.30 19.10 14.97
N ALA A 410 -20.74 19.39 16.20
CA ALA A 410 -20.15 18.77 17.40
C ALA A 410 -20.19 17.24 17.32
N GLY A 411 -19.09 16.59 17.71
CA GLY A 411 -18.93 15.14 17.61
C GLY A 411 -18.48 14.63 16.24
N VAL A 412 -18.24 15.52 15.27
CA VAL A 412 -17.67 15.18 13.95
C VAL A 412 -16.36 15.94 13.76
N ARG A 413 -15.35 15.27 13.20
CA ARG A 413 -14.06 15.88 12.85
C ARG A 413 -13.68 15.54 11.41
N VAL A 414 -13.28 16.54 10.63
CA VAL A 414 -12.61 16.35 9.33
C VAL A 414 -11.12 16.16 9.62
N CYS A 415 -10.56 14.99 9.32
CA CYS A 415 -9.16 14.71 9.62
C CYS A 415 -8.21 15.28 8.56
N ASP A 416 -7.12 15.87 9.01
CA ASP A 416 -5.90 16.05 8.23
C ASP A 416 -4.95 14.85 8.39
N ASP A 417 -3.90 14.78 7.59
CA ASP A 417 -2.84 13.79 7.79
C ASP A 417 -2.15 14.05 9.14
N LEU A 418 -1.92 12.97 9.88
CA LEU A 418 -1.36 12.92 11.23
C LEU A 418 -2.27 13.47 12.34
N ASP A 419 -3.52 13.85 12.02
CA ASP A 419 -4.52 14.11 13.05
C ASP A 419 -4.80 12.86 13.88
N SER A 420 -4.95 13.04 15.19
CA SER A 420 -5.32 11.96 16.10
C SER A 420 -6.43 12.34 17.07
N VAL A 421 -7.15 11.32 17.53
CA VAL A 421 -8.16 11.35 18.60
C VAL A 421 -7.78 10.32 19.65
N GLU A 422 -7.96 10.68 20.91
CA GLU A 422 -7.61 9.87 22.10
C GLU A 422 -8.88 9.60 22.93
N LEU A 423 -8.96 8.44 23.59
CA LEU A 423 -10.16 7.93 24.29
C LEU A 423 -9.93 7.21 25.62
#